data_AF-A0A2K3K6M0-F1
#
_entry.id   AF-A0A2K3K6M0-F1
#
_cell.length_a   1.000
_cell.length_b   1.000
_cell.length_c   1.000
_cell.angle_alpha   90.00
_cell.angle_beta   90.00
_cell.angle_gamma   90.00
#
_symmetry.space_group_name_H-M   'P 1'
#
loop_
_entity.id
_entity.type
_entity.pdbx_description
1 polymer ?
#
loop_
_entity_poly.entity_id
_entity_poly.type
_entity_poly.pdbx_seq_one_letter_code
_entity_poly.pdbx_strand_id
1 'polypeptide(L)' 'MSSQLSLADRSITYPHGILQDVLVRCAEFVFPADFVILEMVEDVEVPLLLGRPFLATGRALIDVEMSELMFRLDDEQ' A
#
# COMPACT_ATOMS: atom_id res chain seq x y z
N MET A 1 0.49 18.63 9.65
CA MET A 1 1.76 17.86 9.71
C MET A 1 2.14 17.52 8.28
N SER A 2 3.02 18.30 7.62
CA SER A 2 3.51 17.95 6.28
C SER A 2 4.81 17.16 6.42
N SER A 3 4.69 15.84 6.50
CA SER A 3 5.86 14.95 6.44
C SER A 3 6.20 14.73 4.97
N GLN A 4 7.39 15.18 4.55
CA GLN A 4 7.91 14.91 3.21
C GLN A 4 8.18 13.41 3.01
N LEU A 5 7.95 12.90 1.80
CA LEU A 5 8.25 11.53 1.42
C LEU A 5 9.41 11.50 0.43
N SER A 6 10.36 10.59 0.65
CA SER A 6 11.44 10.31 -0.28
C SER A 6 11.13 9.02 -1.03
N LEU A 7 11.07 9.06 -2.35
CA LEU A 7 10.80 7.92 -3.21
C LEU A 7 12.09 7.15 -3.55
N ALA A 8 11.95 5.97 -4.15
CA ALA A 8 13.09 5.09 -4.46
C ALA A 8 14.06 5.70 -5.49
N ASP A 9 13.55 6.56 -6.38
CA ASP A 9 14.33 7.35 -7.33
C ASP A 9 14.99 8.58 -6.70
N ARG A 10 14.85 8.75 -5.38
CA ARG A 10 15.34 9.87 -4.57
C ARG A 10 14.61 11.19 -4.82
N SER A 11 13.50 11.17 -5.56
CA SER A 11 12.61 12.33 -5.64
C SER A 11 11.91 12.55 -4.30
N ILE A 12 11.55 13.81 -4.03
CA ILE A 12 10.81 14.19 -2.82
C ILE A 12 9.41 14.61 -3.26
N THR A 13 8.40 14.08 -2.59
CA THR A 13 7.00 14.46 -2.78
C THR A 13 6.35 14.84 -1.45
N TYR A 14 5.29 15.63 -1.54
CA TYR A 14 4.51 16.09 -0.40
C TYR A 14 3.12 15.47 -0.47
N PRO A 15 2.69 14.76 0.59
CA PRO A 15 1.31 14.27 0.67
C PRO A 15 0.30 15.39 0.49
N HIS A 16 -0.68 15.17 -0.38
CA HIS A 16 -1.87 16.00 -0.48
C HIS A 16 -2.76 15.82 0.77
N GLY A 17 -2.84 14.59 1.27
CA GLY A 17 -3.62 14.27 2.46
C GLY A 17 -3.43 12.83 2.93
N ILE A 18 -4.14 12.49 4.00
CA ILE A 18 -4.23 11.14 4.54
C ILE A 18 -5.71 10.75 4.54
N LEU A 19 -6.02 9.57 4.02
CA LEU A 19 -7.33 8.96 4.10
C LEU A 19 -7.28 7.85 5.17
N GLN A 20 -8.09 7.99 6.21
CA GLN A 20 -8.04 7.11 7.38
C GLN A 20 -9.19 6.09 7.39
N ASP A 21 -8.97 4.97 8.07
CA ASP A 21 -9.98 3.95 8.37
C ASP A 21 -10.70 3.37 7.13
N VAL A 22 -9.95 3.17 6.04
CA VAL A 22 -10.48 2.65 4.78
C VAL A 22 -10.52 1.12 4.82
N LEU A 23 -11.66 0.55 4.44
CA LEU A 23 -11.77 -0.89 4.19
C LEU A 23 -11.33 -1.22 2.77
N VAL A 24 -10.27 -2.02 2.65
CA VAL A 24 -9.68 -2.45 1.38
C VAL A 24 -10.06 -3.91 1.14
N ARG A 25 -10.77 -4.18 0.05
CA ARG A 25 -11.08 -5.54 -0.38
C ARG A 25 -9.96 -6.09 -1.26
N CYS A 26 -9.31 -7.15 -0.81
CA CYS A 26 -8.29 -7.90 -1.54
C CYS A 26 -8.80 -9.32 -1.80
N ALA A 27 -9.25 -9.59 -3.04
CA ALA A 27 -9.99 -10.81 -3.38
C ALA A 27 -11.19 -11.02 -2.43
N GLU A 28 -11.13 -12.04 -1.58
CA GLU A 28 -12.18 -12.39 -0.61
C GLU A 28 -11.97 -11.72 0.77
N PHE A 29 -10.85 -11.03 0.97
CA PHE A 29 -10.46 -10.47 2.25
C PHE A 29 -10.76 -8.98 2.34
N VAL A 30 -10.98 -8.49 3.56
CA VAL A 30 -11.15 -7.08 3.84
C VAL A 30 -10.20 -6.67 4.96
N PHE A 31 -9.35 -5.67 4.69
CA PHE A 31 -8.38 -5.15 5.64
C PHE A 31 -8.65 -3.66 5.92
N PRO A 32 -8.54 -3.21 7.18
CA PRO A 32 -8.48 -1.78 7.46
C PRO A 32 -7.10 -1.22 7.07
N ALA A 33 -7.09 -0.03 6.48
CA ALA A 33 -5.86 0.65 6.08
C ALA A 33 -6.03 2.18 6.06
N ASP A 34 -4.93 2.87 6.33
CA ASP A 34 -4.79 4.29 6.04
C ASP A 34 -3.99 4.46 4.75
N PHE A 35 -4.33 5.48 3.96
CA PHE A 35 -3.64 5.83 2.72
C PHE A 35 -3.04 7.22 2.78
N VAL A 36 -1.85 7.36 2.22
CA VAL A 36 -1.27 8.67 1.90
C VAL A 36 -1.63 9.00 0.46
N ILE A 37 -2.29 10.14 0.26
CA ILE A 37 -2.69 10.61 -1.07
C ILE A 37 -1.58 11.50 -1.62
N LEU A 38 -1.07 11.15 -2.80
CA LEU A 38 -0.06 11.91 -3.54
C LEU A 38 -0.71 12.55 -4.76
N GLU A 39 -0.35 13.80 -5.03
CA GLU A 39 -0.66 14.44 -6.30
C GLU A 39 0.37 13.98 -7.34
N MET A 40 -0.10 13.30 -8.39
CA MET A 40 0.72 12.74 -9.46
C MET A 40 0.32 13.39 -10.79
N VAL A 41 1.25 13.45 -11.75
CA VAL A 41 0.98 14.02 -13.09
C VAL A 41 -0.04 13.12 -13.82
N GLU A 42 -1.02 13.73 -14.52
CA GLU A 42 -2.21 13.06 -15.09
C GLU A 42 -1.92 11.88 -16.05
N ASP A 43 -0.75 11.84 -16.69
CA ASP A 43 -0.39 10.78 -17.66
C ASP A 43 0.25 9.53 -17.01
N VAL A 44 0.27 9.45 -15.68
CA VAL A 44 0.77 8.28 -14.95
C VAL A 44 -0.42 7.41 -14.56
N GLU A 45 -0.49 6.16 -15.04
CA GLU A 45 -1.38 5.14 -14.47
C GLU A 45 -1.25 5.19 -12.94
N VAL A 46 -2.30 5.62 -12.24
CA VAL A 46 -2.22 5.95 -10.81
C VAL A 46 -1.88 4.68 -10.02
N PRO A 47 -0.62 4.49 -9.59
CA PRO A 47 -0.23 3.21 -9.04
C PRO A 47 -0.64 3.15 -7.58
N LEU A 48 -1.33 2.08 -7.19
CA LEU A 48 -1.61 1.81 -5.78
C LEU A 48 -0.38 1.17 -5.14
N LEU A 49 0.32 1.92 -4.29
CA LEU A 49 1.49 1.43 -3.56
C LEU A 49 1.08 0.81 -2.23
N LEU A 50 1.22 -0.50 -2.10
CA LEU A 50 1.01 -1.20 -0.84
C LEU A 50 2.27 -1.12 0.02
N GLY A 51 2.20 -0.30 1.06
CA GLY A 51 3.29 -0.18 2.03
C GLY A 51 3.49 -1.47 2.84
N ARG A 52 4.70 -1.65 3.37
CA ARG A 52 5.02 -2.74 4.32
C ARG A 52 4.02 -2.86 5.49
N PRO A 53 3.51 -1.77 6.09
CA PRO A 53 2.50 -1.89 7.14
C PRO A 53 1.23 -2.61 6.68
N PHE A 54 0.68 -2.29 5.51
CA PHE A 54 -0.50 -2.95 4.96
C PHE A 54 -0.23 -4.43 4.67
N LEU A 55 0.91 -4.72 4.04
CA LEU A 55 1.35 -6.08 3.75
C LEU A 55 1.49 -6.91 5.04
N ALA A 56 1.97 -6.31 6.13
CA ALA A 56 2.09 -6.98 7.42
C ALA A 56 0.71 -7.31 8.05
N THR A 57 -0.29 -6.43 7.89
CA THR A 57 -1.66 -6.66 8.40
C THR A 57 -2.25 -7.97 7.89
N GLY A 58 -2.08 -8.27 6.60
CA GLY A 58 -2.55 -9.52 5.99
C GLY A 58 -1.52 -10.65 5.96
N ARG A 59 -0.39 -10.51 6.67
CA ARG A 59 0.73 -11.48 6.67
C ARG A 59 1.13 -11.90 5.25
N ALA A 60 1.31 -10.90 4.39
CA ALA A 60 1.52 -11.11 2.97
C ALA A 60 2.76 -11.97 2.66
N LEU A 61 2.60 -12.91 1.74
CA LEU A 61 3.68 -13.59 1.03
C LEU A 61 3.75 -12.99 -0.38
N ILE A 62 4.95 -12.58 -0.79
CA ILE A 62 5.20 -12.02 -2.12
C ILE A 62 6.10 -12.99 -2.87
N ASP A 63 5.57 -13.58 -3.93
CA ASP A 63 6.38 -14.27 -4.94
C ASP A 63 6.74 -13.26 -6.03
N VAL A 64 8.01 -12.85 -6.05
CA VAL A 64 8.51 -11.83 -6.99
C VAL A 64 8.66 -12.40 -8.39
N GLU A 65 9.00 -13.68 -8.52
CA GLU A 65 9.19 -14.32 -9.82
C GLU A 65 7.84 -14.49 -10.54
N MET A 66 6.83 -14.94 -9.81
CA MET A 66 5.48 -15.14 -10.33
C MET A 66 4.63 -13.87 -10.34
N SER A 67 5.12 -12.77 -9.73
CA SER A 67 4.37 -11.53 -9.53
C SER A 67 3.06 -11.74 -8.77
N GLU A 68 3.09 -12.62 -7.76
CA GLU A 68 1.92 -12.99 -6.97
C GLU A 68 1.99 -12.42 -5.55
N LEU A 69 0.86 -11.93 -5.07
CA LEU A 69 0.65 -11.48 -3.69
C LEU A 69 -0.41 -12.36 -3.04
N MET A 70 -0.02 -13.07 -2.00
CA MET A 70 -0.92 -13.93 -1.22
C MET A 70 -1.02 -13.41 0.21
N PHE A 71 -2.21 -13.44 0.79
CA PHE A 71 -2.41 -13.12 2.21
C PHE A 71 -2.60 -14.43 2.98
N ARG A 72 -1.84 -14.61 4.06
CA ARG A 72 -1.98 -15.79 4.91
C ARG A 72 -3.11 -15.56 5.90
N LEU A 73 -4.09 -16.46 5.89
CA LEU A 73 -5.02 -16.59 6.99
C LEU A 73 -4.66 -17.83 7.82
N ASP A 74 -4.80 -17.61 9.12
CA ASP A 74 -4.68 -18.56 10.21
C ASP A 74 -3.29 -18.90 10.76
N ASP A 75 -3.26 -18.87 12.09
CA ASP A 75 -2.22 -19.31 13.01
C ASP A 75 -2.13 -20.84 13.01
N GLU A 76 -1.72 -21.47 11.92
CA GLU A 76 -1.19 -22.83 12.02
C GLU A 76 0.30 -22.75 12.39
N GLN A 77 0.55 -22.91 13.70
CA GLN A 77 1.80 -23.43 14.24
C GLN A 77 1.85 -24.95 14.04
#